data_AF-A0A6P6BF17-F1
#
_entry.id   AF-A0A6P6BF17-F1
#
_cell.length_a   1.000
_cell.length_b   1.000
_cell.length_c   1.000
_cell.angle_alpha   90.00
_cell.angle_beta   90.00
_cell.angle_gamma   90.00
#
_symmetry.space_group_name_H-M   'P 1'
#
loop_
_entity.id
_entity.type
_entity.pdbx_description
1 polymer ?
#
loop_
_entity_poly.entity_id
_entity_poly.type
_entity_poly.pdbx_seq_one_letter_code
_entity_poly.pdbx_strand_id
1 'polypeptide(L)'
;MGMGTTMTMTMRLQFPGVVNHNQTSFLGIPMRLPYEKCPHPSLPTLLFNVQAKAHTRTQDRHARHSRIRKKVEGTPDRPRLCVFRSNKHLYVQVIDDSKLHTLASASTMHKPISEEFHYSSGPTIEVAKRVGEFIAKSCLEKGITKVAFDRGGYPYHGRIEALAASAREHGLQF
;
A
#
# COMPACT_ATOMS: atom_id res chain seq x y z
N MET A 1 -0.08 -30.02 -56.52
CA MET A 1 0.95 -29.34 -57.33
C MET A 1 0.41 -27.96 -57.67
N GLY A 2 1.09 -26.91 -57.21
CA GLY A 2 0.63 -25.52 -57.39
C GLY A 2 1.52 -24.59 -56.59
N MET A 3 2.68 -24.22 -57.17
CA MET A 3 3.64 -23.29 -56.60
C MET A 3 3.14 -21.87 -56.77
N GLY A 4 3.13 -21.09 -55.68
CA GLY A 4 2.84 -19.66 -55.68
C GLY A 4 3.93 -18.91 -54.94
N THR A 5 4.95 -18.48 -55.67
CA THR A 5 6.08 -17.68 -55.19
C THR A 5 5.65 -16.23 -55.07
N THR A 6 5.79 -15.60 -53.90
CA THR A 6 5.67 -14.14 -53.76
C THR A 6 6.91 -13.57 -53.08
N MET A 7 7.60 -12.70 -53.82
CA MET A 7 8.75 -11.91 -53.39
C MET A 7 8.30 -10.83 -52.41
N THR A 8 9.01 -10.66 -51.30
CA THR A 8 8.93 -9.44 -50.48
C THR A 8 10.29 -8.75 -50.45
N MET A 9 10.31 -7.53 -51.02
CA MET A 9 11.46 -6.62 -51.08
C MET A 9 11.91 -6.21 -49.69
N THR A 10 13.19 -6.40 -49.40
CA THR A 10 13.90 -5.84 -48.25
C THR A 10 14.35 -4.41 -48.59
N MET A 11 13.73 -3.39 -47.98
CA MET A 11 14.26 -2.02 -48.04
C MET A 11 15.14 -1.73 -46.82
N ARG A 12 16.42 -1.53 -47.12
CA ARG A 12 17.51 -1.19 -46.20
C ARG A 12 17.53 0.34 -46.04
N LEU A 13 17.21 0.85 -44.86
CA LEU A 13 17.35 2.28 -44.54
C LEU A 13 18.77 2.55 -44.03
N GLN A 14 19.46 3.46 -44.71
CA GLN A 14 20.84 3.86 -44.45
C GLN A 14 20.83 5.35 -44.09
N PHE A 15 21.14 5.68 -42.83
CA PHE A 15 21.27 7.05 -42.35
C PHE A 15 22.74 7.52 -42.49
N PRO A 16 23.02 8.71 -43.07
CA PRO A 16 24.36 9.26 -43.12
C PRO A 16 24.65 10.28 -42.01
N GLY A 17 25.92 10.32 -41.58
CA GLY A 17 26.63 11.59 -41.31
C GLY A 17 26.77 12.04 -39.86
N VAL A 18 27.91 11.74 -39.23
CA VAL A 18 28.44 12.50 -38.08
C VAL A 18 29.47 13.49 -38.63
N VAL A 19 29.22 14.79 -38.45
CA VAL A 19 30.14 15.87 -38.81
C VAL A 19 31.03 16.19 -37.60
N ASN A 20 32.34 16.10 -37.79
CA ASN A 20 33.36 16.42 -36.80
C ASN A 20 33.76 17.90 -36.92
N HIS A 21 33.61 18.68 -35.85
CA HIS A 21 34.12 20.04 -35.78
C HIS A 21 35.37 20.08 -34.90
N ASN A 22 36.54 20.08 -35.52
CA ASN A 22 37.80 20.49 -34.90
C ASN A 22 38.54 21.35 -35.90
N GLN A 23 38.55 22.67 -35.68
CA GLN A 23 39.65 23.58 -36.02
C GLN A 23 39.23 25.03 -35.72
N THR A 24 39.86 25.64 -34.72
CA THR A 24 40.35 27.03 -34.77
C THR A 24 41.45 27.18 -33.73
N SER A 25 42.69 27.27 -34.21
CA SER A 25 43.83 27.81 -33.48
C SER A 25 43.96 29.28 -33.86
N PHE A 26 44.04 30.20 -32.89
CA PHE A 26 44.55 31.55 -33.15
C PHE A 26 45.12 32.18 -31.87
N LEU A 27 46.45 32.23 -31.82
CA LEU A 27 47.32 33.24 -31.21
C LEU A 27 47.23 33.56 -29.68
N GLY A 28 48.32 33.21 -28.98
CA GLY A 28 49.17 34.22 -28.30
C GLY A 28 48.88 34.59 -26.84
N ILE A 29 49.71 34.07 -25.92
CA ILE A 29 50.45 34.71 -24.79
C ILE A 29 50.69 33.63 -23.69
N PRO A 30 51.95 33.30 -23.33
CA PRO A 30 52.22 32.52 -22.13
C PRO A 30 52.70 33.46 -21.01
N MET A 31 51.79 33.99 -20.21
CA MET A 31 52.12 34.51 -18.87
C MET A 31 51.70 33.45 -17.85
N ARG A 32 52.53 32.41 -17.72
CA ARG A 32 52.32 31.36 -16.72
C ARG A 32 53.09 31.76 -15.47
N LEU A 33 52.47 32.57 -14.61
CA LEU A 33 52.90 32.63 -13.21
C LEU A 33 52.77 31.20 -12.64
N PRO A 34 53.77 30.69 -11.89
CA PRO A 34 53.64 29.41 -11.23
C PRO A 34 52.61 29.56 -10.12
N TYR A 35 51.34 29.30 -10.42
CA TYR A 35 50.37 28.98 -9.38
C TYR A 35 50.73 27.58 -8.89
N GLU A 36 51.59 27.52 -7.87
CA GLU A 36 51.79 26.27 -7.15
C GLU A 36 50.42 25.80 -6.68
N LYS A 37 50.02 24.60 -7.15
CA LYS A 37 48.80 23.96 -6.67
C LYS A 37 48.99 23.73 -5.17
N CYS A 38 48.35 24.55 -4.34
CA CYS A 38 48.19 24.23 -2.93
C CYS A 38 47.57 22.81 -2.84
N PRO A 39 48.14 21.90 -2.04
CA PRO A 39 47.53 20.60 -1.81
C PRO A 39 46.21 20.84 -1.10
N HIS A 40 45.11 20.79 -1.84
CA HIS A 40 43.79 20.76 -1.25
C HIS A 40 43.70 19.41 -0.54
N PRO A 41 43.52 19.38 0.80
CA PRO A 41 43.31 18.11 1.48
C PRO A 41 42.06 17.50 0.85
N SER A 42 42.24 16.37 0.17
CA SER A 42 41.12 15.57 -0.32
C SER A 42 40.32 15.17 0.91
N LEU A 43 39.23 15.89 1.17
CA LEU A 43 38.31 15.51 2.24
C LEU A 43 37.94 14.05 1.99
N PRO A 44 38.03 13.18 3.00
CA PRO A 44 37.56 11.82 2.83
C PRO A 44 36.10 11.94 2.42
N THR A 45 35.80 11.53 1.19
CA THR A 45 34.42 11.28 0.78
C THR A 45 33.93 10.23 1.75
N LEU A 46 33.22 10.66 2.80
CA LEU A 46 32.43 9.75 3.61
C LEU A 46 31.45 9.17 2.63
N LEU A 47 31.79 8.00 2.09
CA LEU A 47 30.87 7.13 1.39
C LEU A 47 29.86 6.71 2.45
N PHE A 48 28.91 7.60 2.73
CA PHE A 48 27.69 7.24 3.43
C PHE A 48 27.03 6.22 2.52
N ASN A 49 27.18 4.94 2.86
CA ASN A 49 26.42 3.88 2.25
C ASN A 49 24.95 4.11 2.62
N VAL A 50 24.23 4.82 1.77
CA VAL A 50 22.77 4.96 1.85
C VAL A 50 22.19 3.64 1.38
N GLN A 51 22.02 2.71 2.33
CA GLN A 51 21.40 1.43 2.04
C GLN A 51 19.88 1.62 2.07
N ALA A 52 19.24 1.60 0.91
CA ALA A 52 17.79 1.64 0.82
C ALA A 52 17.20 0.40 1.51
N LYS A 53 16.46 0.59 2.59
CA LYS A 53 15.82 -0.52 3.30
C LYS A 53 14.57 -0.93 2.53
N ALA A 54 14.62 -2.07 1.85
CA ALA A 54 13.44 -2.65 1.21
C ALA A 54 12.46 -3.10 2.30
N HIS A 55 11.33 -2.40 2.42
CA HIS A 55 10.29 -2.74 3.37
C HIS A 55 9.39 -3.86 2.84
N THR A 56 9.03 -4.79 3.71
CA THR A 56 8.05 -5.82 3.35
C THR A 56 6.64 -5.24 3.38
N ARG A 57 5.72 -5.81 2.60
CA ARG A 57 4.29 -5.43 2.59
C ARG A 57 3.67 -5.37 3.99
N THR A 58 4.09 -6.27 4.88
CA THR A 58 3.63 -6.33 6.27
C THR A 58 4.15 -5.14 7.09
N GLN A 59 5.44 -4.79 6.95
CA GLN A 59 6.03 -3.62 7.62
C GLN A 59 5.32 -2.33 7.19
N ASP A 60 5.10 -2.14 5.89
CA ASP A 60 4.41 -0.96 5.38
C ASP A 60 2.97 -0.86 5.91
N ARG A 61 2.27 -2.00 5.98
CA ARG A 61 0.92 -2.06 6.56
C ARG A 61 0.95 -1.66 8.05
N HIS A 62 1.91 -2.17 8.82
CA HIS A 62 2.04 -1.85 10.24
C HIS A 62 2.33 -0.35 10.43
N ALA A 63 3.24 0.21 9.63
CA ALA A 63 3.54 1.65 9.67
C ALA A 63 2.30 2.51 9.35
N ARG A 64 1.52 2.14 8.32
CA ARG A 64 0.25 2.82 8.00
C ARG A 64 -0.78 2.69 9.12
N HIS A 65 -0.91 1.50 9.71
CA HIS A 65 -1.85 1.24 10.79
C HIS A 65 -1.50 2.04 12.04
N SER A 66 -0.23 2.04 12.46
CA SER A 66 0.24 2.87 13.58
C SER A 66 0.02 4.35 13.34
N ARG A 67 0.22 4.84 12.11
CA ARG A 67 -0.10 6.23 11.74
C ARG A 67 -1.58 6.58 11.86
N ILE A 68 -2.48 5.65 11.53
CA ILE A 68 -3.93 5.83 11.69
C ILE A 68 -4.30 5.83 13.17
N ARG A 69 -3.74 4.91 13.97
CA ARG A 69 -4.01 4.80 15.40
C ARG A 69 -3.57 6.03 16.22
N LYS A 70 -2.68 6.88 15.69
CA LYS A 70 -2.39 8.19 16.30
C LYS A 70 -3.60 9.15 16.33
N LYS A 71 -4.62 8.91 15.50
CA LYS A 71 -5.83 9.75 15.42
C LYS A 71 -7.10 9.02 15.87
N VAL A 72 -7.10 7.70 15.82
CA VAL A 72 -8.28 6.88 16.11
C VAL A 72 -8.03 6.12 17.41
N GLU A 73 -8.73 6.52 18.45
CA GLU A 73 -8.66 5.93 19.79
C GLU A 73 -10.04 5.38 20.19
N GLY A 74 -10.06 4.21 20.82
CA GLY A 74 -11.28 3.58 21.35
C GLY A 74 -11.57 4.02 22.77
N THR A 75 -12.71 4.68 22.97
CA THR A 75 -13.25 5.04 24.29
C THR A 75 -14.38 4.08 24.67
N PRO A 76 -14.82 4.02 25.94
CA PRO A 76 -15.99 3.22 26.32
C PRO A 76 -17.26 3.65 25.56
N ASP A 77 -17.44 4.95 25.31
CA ASP A 77 -18.60 5.49 24.59
C ASP A 77 -18.50 5.29 23.08
N ARG A 78 -17.28 5.32 22.54
CA ARG A 78 -16.99 5.11 21.12
C ARG A 78 -15.85 4.09 20.96
N PRO A 79 -16.16 2.79 21.05
CA PRO A 79 -15.16 1.74 20.87
C PRO A 79 -14.59 1.75 19.44
N ARG A 80 -13.35 1.29 19.30
CA ARG A 80 -12.67 1.24 18.00
C ARG A 80 -13.01 -0.06 17.27
N LEU A 81 -13.56 0.04 16.07
CA LEU A 81 -13.81 -1.07 15.16
C LEU A 81 -12.59 -1.30 14.26
N CYS A 82 -11.78 -2.29 14.58
CA CYS A 82 -10.56 -2.66 13.88
C CYS A 82 -10.84 -3.72 12.81
N VAL A 83 -10.44 -3.44 11.57
CA VAL A 83 -10.55 -4.40 10.46
C VAL A 83 -9.18 -4.99 10.11
N PHE A 84 -9.09 -6.32 10.08
CA PHE A 84 -7.93 -7.04 9.60
C PHE A 84 -8.30 -8.00 8.46
N ARG A 85 -7.65 -7.81 7.31
CA ARG A 85 -7.79 -8.67 6.13
C ARG A 85 -6.55 -9.52 5.96
N SER A 86 -6.68 -10.83 5.98
CA SER A 86 -5.60 -11.74 5.56
C SER A 86 -5.74 -12.09 4.07
N ASN A 87 -4.95 -13.03 3.57
CA ASN A 87 -5.09 -13.48 2.18
C ASN A 87 -6.43 -14.23 1.98
N LYS A 88 -6.80 -15.07 2.95
CA LYS A 88 -7.97 -15.95 2.89
C LYS A 88 -9.14 -15.52 3.76
N HIS A 89 -8.91 -14.74 4.81
CA HIS A 89 -9.93 -14.48 5.83
C HIS A 89 -10.07 -13.00 6.13
N LEU A 90 -11.19 -12.65 6.73
CA LEU A 90 -11.48 -11.30 7.20
C LEU A 90 -11.88 -11.37 8.67
N TYR A 91 -11.30 -10.48 9.47
CA TYR A 91 -11.51 -10.37 10.91
C TYR A 91 -11.87 -8.94 11.26
N VAL A 92 -12.82 -8.80 12.17
CA VAL A 92 -13.25 -7.52 12.72
C VAL A 92 -13.32 -7.65 14.23
N GLN A 93 -12.84 -6.63 14.93
CA GLN A 93 -12.88 -6.56 16.38
C GLN A 93 -13.35 -5.18 16.81
N VAL A 94 -14.16 -5.13 17.86
CA VAL A 94 -14.59 -3.90 18.52
C VAL A 94 -13.90 -3.86 19.87
N ILE A 95 -13.03 -2.87 20.05
CA ILE A 95 -12.08 -2.80 21.15
C ILE A 95 -12.29 -1.52 21.94
N ASP A 96 -12.35 -1.64 23.26
CA ASP A 96 -12.19 -0.52 24.19
C ASP A 96 -10.70 -0.44 24.57
N ASP A 97 -10.01 0.59 24.07
CA ASP A 97 -8.57 0.77 24.30
C ASP A 97 -8.28 1.20 25.76
N SER A 98 -9.26 1.74 26.50
CA SER A 98 -9.10 2.14 27.91
C SER A 98 -8.99 0.93 28.83
N LYS A 99 -9.79 -0.10 28.56
CA LYS A 99 -9.82 -1.36 29.31
C LYS A 99 -8.97 -2.46 28.66
N LEU A 100 -8.39 -2.18 27.49
CA LEU A 100 -7.71 -3.16 26.63
C LEU A 100 -8.56 -4.42 26.39
N HIS A 101 -9.89 -4.24 26.31
CA HIS A 101 -10.85 -5.33 26.26
C HIS A 101 -11.59 -5.34 24.92
N THR A 102 -11.73 -6.53 24.33
CA THR A 102 -12.47 -6.71 23.08
C THR A 102 -13.92 -7.01 23.40
N LEU A 103 -14.81 -6.09 23.04
CA LEU A 103 -16.24 -6.17 23.33
C LEU A 103 -16.91 -7.16 22.38
N ALA A 104 -16.64 -7.09 21.09
CA ALA A 104 -17.22 -7.98 20.09
C ALA A 104 -16.19 -8.35 19.02
N SER A 105 -16.33 -9.53 18.44
CA SER A 105 -15.46 -10.00 17.36
C SER A 105 -16.28 -10.76 16.33
N ALA A 106 -15.96 -10.54 15.06
CA ALA A 106 -16.53 -11.27 13.94
C ALA A 106 -15.40 -11.75 13.03
N SER A 107 -15.51 -12.98 12.54
CA SER A 107 -14.54 -13.52 11.59
C SER A 107 -15.22 -14.42 10.58
N THR A 108 -14.62 -14.56 9.41
CA THR A 108 -15.07 -15.53 8.40
C THR A 108 -14.92 -16.99 8.85
N MET A 109 -14.25 -17.24 9.98
CA MET A 109 -14.10 -18.58 10.57
C MET A 109 -15.18 -18.91 11.61
N HIS A 110 -16.03 -17.94 11.97
CA HIS A 110 -17.16 -18.23 12.85
C HIS A 110 -18.11 -19.18 12.14
N LYS A 111 -18.54 -20.24 12.84
CA LYS A 111 -19.50 -21.26 12.37
C LYS A 111 -20.65 -20.70 11.52
N PRO A 112 -21.41 -19.67 11.97
CA PRO A 112 -22.53 -19.14 11.19
C PRO A 112 -22.12 -18.59 9.82
N ILE A 113 -20.90 -18.08 9.66
CA ILE A 113 -20.42 -17.47 8.41
C ILE A 113 -19.70 -18.50 7.55
N SER A 114 -18.99 -19.44 8.17
CA SER A 114 -18.26 -20.48 7.44
C SER A 114 -19.16 -21.51 6.78
N GLU A 115 -20.34 -21.76 7.34
CA GLU A 115 -21.35 -22.66 6.78
C GLU A 115 -22.10 -22.02 5.60
N GLU A 116 -22.31 -20.70 5.62
CA GLU A 116 -23.02 -19.98 4.56
C GLU A 116 -22.13 -19.71 3.34
N PHE A 117 -20.82 -19.46 3.52
CA PHE A 117 -19.93 -19.06 2.44
C PHE A 117 -18.73 -19.98 2.25
N HIS A 118 -18.74 -20.69 1.12
CA HIS A 118 -17.57 -21.41 0.62
C HIS A 118 -16.86 -20.61 -0.46
N TYR A 119 -15.66 -20.12 -0.16
CA TYR A 119 -14.78 -19.45 -1.12
C TYR A 119 -13.39 -20.09 -1.14
N SER A 120 -12.81 -20.22 -2.34
CA SER A 120 -11.55 -20.96 -2.54
C SER A 120 -10.30 -20.09 -2.35
N SER A 121 -10.31 -18.86 -2.87
CA SER A 121 -9.08 -18.03 -2.99
C SER A 121 -8.99 -16.86 -2.02
N GLY A 122 -10.12 -16.35 -1.52
CA GLY A 122 -10.15 -15.26 -0.54
C GLY A 122 -11.54 -14.69 -0.31
N PRO A 123 -11.70 -13.77 0.65
CA PRO A 123 -13.02 -13.26 1.01
C PRO A 123 -13.51 -12.30 -0.07
N THR A 124 -14.69 -12.57 -0.61
CA THR A 124 -15.41 -11.75 -1.60
C THR A 124 -16.08 -10.54 -0.94
N ILE A 125 -16.60 -9.60 -1.72
CA ILE A 125 -17.36 -8.44 -1.24
C ILE A 125 -18.60 -8.86 -0.45
N GLU A 126 -19.30 -9.91 -0.89
CA GLU A 126 -20.48 -10.47 -0.21
C GLU A 126 -20.16 -10.97 1.20
N VAL A 127 -19.05 -11.70 1.35
CA VAL A 127 -18.55 -12.15 2.65
C VAL A 127 -18.27 -10.95 3.57
N ALA A 128 -17.70 -9.87 3.03
CA ALA A 128 -17.43 -8.67 3.81
C ALA A 128 -18.71 -7.96 4.28
N LYS A 129 -19.77 -7.93 3.45
CA LYS A 129 -21.08 -7.44 3.86
C LYS A 129 -21.62 -8.27 5.02
N ARG A 130 -21.65 -9.59 4.88
CA ARG A 130 -22.15 -10.52 5.91
C ARG A 130 -21.42 -10.41 7.25
N VAL A 131 -20.09 -10.26 7.22
CA VAL A 131 -19.31 -9.97 8.44
C VAL A 131 -19.72 -8.63 9.06
N GLY A 132 -20.01 -7.61 8.24
CA GLY A 132 -20.55 -6.31 8.65
C GLY A 132 -21.92 -6.40 9.32
N GLU A 133 -22.84 -7.21 8.77
CA GLU A 133 -24.16 -7.45 9.37
C GLU A 133 -24.02 -8.15 10.74
N PHE A 134 -23.18 -9.17 10.80
CA PHE A 134 -22.98 -9.96 12.02
C PHE A 134 -22.38 -9.11 13.14
N ILE A 135 -21.34 -8.31 12.84
CA ILE A 135 -20.73 -7.46 13.87
C ILE A 135 -21.69 -6.37 14.36
N ALA A 136 -22.51 -5.80 13.47
CA ALA A 136 -23.50 -4.81 13.86
C ALA A 136 -24.53 -5.39 14.85
N LYS A 137 -25.08 -6.57 14.55
CA LYS A 137 -25.99 -7.29 15.45
C LYS A 137 -25.36 -7.57 16.81
N SER A 138 -24.13 -8.11 16.82
CA SER A 138 -23.40 -8.37 18.07
C SER A 138 -23.08 -7.12 18.89
N CYS A 139 -22.93 -5.95 18.25
CA CYS A 139 -22.71 -4.68 18.95
C CYS A 139 -24.01 -4.15 19.54
N LEU A 140 -25.12 -4.23 18.80
CA LEU A 140 -26.44 -3.81 19.26
C LEU A 140 -26.92 -4.64 20.46
N GLU A 141 -26.69 -5.96 20.45
CA GLU A 141 -26.97 -6.84 21.60
C GLU A 141 -26.22 -6.41 22.87
N LYS A 142 -25.05 -5.77 22.70
CA LYS A 142 -24.22 -5.25 23.80
C LYS A 142 -24.50 -3.77 24.11
N GLY A 143 -25.48 -3.16 23.45
CA GLY A 143 -25.84 -1.75 23.63
C GLY A 143 -24.86 -0.75 23.02
N ILE A 144 -23.98 -1.17 22.10
CA ILE A 144 -22.98 -0.32 21.47
C ILE A 144 -23.54 0.20 20.14
N THR A 145 -23.77 1.51 20.05
CA THR A 145 -24.31 2.16 18.84
C THR A 145 -23.28 2.98 18.08
N LYS A 146 -22.38 3.66 18.80
CA LYS A 146 -21.36 4.54 18.24
C LYS A 146 -20.00 3.83 18.22
N VAL A 147 -19.32 3.83 17.09
CA VAL A 147 -17.97 3.25 16.97
C VAL A 147 -17.03 4.17 16.19
N ALA A 148 -15.73 3.98 16.37
CA ALA A 148 -14.70 4.64 15.59
C ALA A 148 -14.12 3.65 14.57
N PHE A 149 -14.23 3.94 13.27
CA PHE A 149 -13.81 3.00 12.24
C PHE A 149 -12.29 3.05 12.00
N ASP A 150 -11.62 1.92 12.22
CA ASP A 150 -10.19 1.71 11.95
C ASP A 150 -10.00 0.72 10.79
N ARG A 151 -9.62 1.28 9.64
CA ARG A 151 -9.35 0.54 8.40
C ARG A 151 -8.10 -0.35 8.40
N GLY A 152 -7.37 -0.46 9.52
CA GLY A 152 -6.33 -1.49 9.68
C GLY A 152 -5.06 -1.30 8.83
N GLY A 153 -4.84 -0.09 8.32
CA GLY A 153 -3.74 0.23 7.40
C GLY A 153 -4.00 -0.10 5.92
N TYR A 154 -5.23 -0.50 5.60
CA TYR A 154 -5.69 -0.74 4.22
C TYR A 154 -6.41 0.49 3.64
N PRO A 155 -6.43 0.65 2.31
CA PRO A 155 -7.25 1.68 1.65
C PRO A 155 -8.73 1.46 1.93
N TYR A 156 -9.48 2.54 2.08
CA TYR A 156 -10.94 2.48 2.16
C TYR A 156 -11.50 2.30 0.75
N HIS A 157 -11.64 1.05 0.33
CA HIS A 157 -12.17 0.68 -0.98
C HIS A 157 -12.63 -0.78 -0.98
N GLY A 158 -13.54 -1.13 -1.90
CA GLY A 158 -13.94 -2.50 -2.21
C GLY A 158 -14.47 -3.22 -0.97
N ARG A 159 -13.74 -4.24 -0.50
CA ARG A 159 -14.18 -5.09 0.63
C ARG A 159 -14.32 -4.34 1.96
N ILE A 160 -13.45 -3.36 2.21
CA ILE A 160 -13.47 -2.60 3.47
C ILE A 160 -14.62 -1.60 3.46
N GLU A 161 -14.86 -1.00 2.31
CA GLU A 161 -15.99 -0.10 2.09
C GLU A 161 -17.33 -0.85 2.18
N ALA A 162 -17.43 -2.03 1.57
CA ALA A 162 -18.64 -2.86 1.64
C ALA A 162 -18.96 -3.33 3.08
N LEU A 163 -17.93 -3.66 3.86
CA LEU A 163 -18.09 -3.99 5.28
C LEU A 163 -18.61 -2.79 6.07
N ALA A 164 -18.05 -1.61 5.82
CA ALA A 164 -18.46 -0.37 6.47
C ALA A 164 -19.89 0.04 6.08
N ALA A 165 -20.24 -0.04 4.80
CA ALA A 165 -21.59 0.25 4.31
C ALA A 165 -22.62 -0.68 4.97
N SER A 166 -22.34 -1.98 4.99
CA SER A 166 -23.21 -2.95 5.65
C SER A 166 -23.35 -2.70 7.15
N ALA A 167 -22.27 -2.39 7.87
CA ALA A 167 -22.37 -2.06 9.29
C ALA A 167 -23.25 -0.81 9.55
N ARG A 168 -23.22 0.18 8.64
CA ARG A 168 -24.08 1.38 8.73
C ARG A 168 -25.55 1.06 8.46
N GLU A 169 -25.83 0.23 7.46
CA GLU A 169 -27.19 -0.22 7.14
C GLU A 169 -27.86 -0.95 8.32
N HIS A 170 -27.07 -1.71 9.08
CA HIS A 170 -27.53 -2.47 10.26
C HIS A 170 -27.45 -1.67 11.58
N GLY A 171 -27.38 -0.33 11.52
CA GLY A 171 -27.61 0.55 12.68
C GLY A 171 -26.36 1.00 13.45
N LEU A 172 -25.16 0.66 13.00
CA LEU A 172 -23.92 1.12 13.63
C LEU A 172 -23.55 2.53 13.12
N GLN A 173 -23.31 3.47 14.04
CA GLN A 173 -23.02 4.87 13.71
C GLN A 173 -21.52 5.16 13.78
N PHE A 174 -20.91 5.51 12.64
CA PHE A 174 -19.49 5.88 12.56
C PHE A 174 -19.07 6.69 11.32
#